data_AF-W6N4F4-F1
#
_entry.id   AF-W6N4F4-F1
#
_cell.length_a   1.000
_cell.length_b   1.000
_cell.length_c   1.000
_cell.angle_alpha   90.00
_cell.angle_beta   90.00
_cell.angle_gamma   90.00
#
_symmetry.space_group_name_H-M   'P 1'
#
loop_
_entity.id
_entity.type
_entity.pdbx_description
1 polymer ?
#
loop_
_entity_poly.entity_id
_entity_poly.type
_entity_poly.pdbx_seq_one_letter_code
_entity_poly.pdbx_strand_id
1 'polypeptide(L)'
;MGKPSTPTPKGNFKIINRVVNPGGPFWARWLGLNTPSGNYGIHGTNNPSSIGKSVSNGCIRIFNNQVIELSNIVSIGTSVKIT
;
A
#
# COMPACT_ATOMS: atom_id res chain seq x y z
N MET A 1 3.01 1.02 8.36
CA MET A 1 1.86 1.94 8.54
C MET A 1 2.34 3.38 8.62
N GLY A 2 1.42 4.35 8.52
CA GLY A 2 1.70 5.78 8.70
C GLY A 2 2.22 6.12 10.09
N LYS A 3 3.12 7.09 10.21
CA LYS A 3 3.53 7.68 11.50
C LYS A 3 2.42 8.57 12.07
N PRO A 4 2.45 8.97 13.36
CA PRO A 4 1.39 9.78 13.98
C PRO A 4 1.05 11.08 13.23
N SER A 5 2.04 11.73 12.61
CA SER A 5 1.83 12.96 11.83
C SER A 5 1.29 12.73 10.41
N THR A 6 1.35 11.51 9.89
CA THR A 6 0.80 11.12 8.58
C THR A 6 0.18 9.72 8.68
N PRO A 7 -0.91 9.58 9.46
CA PRO A 7 -1.49 8.28 9.76
C PRO A 7 -2.07 7.62 8.50
N THR A 8 -2.11 6.29 8.51
CA THR A 8 -2.87 5.55 7.49
C THR A 8 -4.37 5.76 7.77
N PRO A 9 -5.17 6.21 6.78
CA PRO A 9 -6.59 6.45 6.99
C PRO A 9 -7.32 5.14 7.27
N LYS A 10 -8.21 5.17 8.27
CA LYS A 10 -9.11 4.06 8.58
C LYS A 10 -10.39 4.17 7.75
N GLY A 11 -10.99 3.04 7.41
CA GLY A 11 -12.23 3.00 6.64
C GLY A 11 -12.27 1.88 5.61
N ASN A 12 -13.26 1.98 4.72
CA ASN A 12 -13.44 1.07 3.61
C ASN A 12 -13.03 1.75 2.31
N PHE A 13 -12.09 1.12 1.61
CA PHE A 13 -11.53 1.58 0.35
C PHE A 13 -11.68 0.51 -0.72
N LYS A 14 -11.28 0.84 -1.94
CA LYS A 14 -11.21 -0.04 -3.09
C LYS A 14 -9.89 0.15 -3.80
N ILE A 15 -9.37 -0.94 -4.36
CA ILE A 15 -8.23 -0.90 -5.27
C ILE A 15 -8.67 -0.21 -6.56
N ILE A 16 -8.03 0.90 -6.94
CA ILE A 16 -8.39 1.68 -8.14
C ILE A 16 -7.40 1.55 -9.29
N ASN A 17 -6.15 1.21 -9.00
CA ASN A 17 -5.12 0.96 -10.02
C ASN A 17 -4.04 0.03 -9.48
N ARG A 18 -3.21 -0.49 -10.40
CA ARG A 18 -1.99 -1.23 -10.08
C ARG A 18 -0.86 -0.86 -11.01
N VAL A 19 0.37 -0.90 -10.50
CA VAL A 19 1.59 -0.72 -11.31
C VAL A 19 2.56 -1.85 -11.02
N VAL A 20 3.09 -2.45 -12.08
CA VAL A 20 4.12 -3.49 -12.05
C VAL A 20 5.49 -2.82 -12.08
N ASN A 21 6.37 -3.20 -11.14
CA ASN A 21 7.74 -2.68 -11.02
C ASN A 21 7.84 -1.13 -11.00
N PRO A 22 7.10 -0.44 -10.10
CA PRO A 22 7.19 1.02 -9.98
C PRO A 22 8.57 1.54 -9.53
N GLY A 23 9.43 0.68 -8.97
CA GLY A 23 10.75 1.08 -8.50
C GLY A 23 10.70 2.02 -7.28
N GLY A 24 11.85 2.62 -6.97
CA GLY A 24 11.99 3.55 -5.84
C GLY A 24 11.46 2.99 -4.51
N PRO A 25 10.71 3.78 -3.72
CA PRO A 25 10.20 3.35 -2.42
C PRO A 25 9.06 2.30 -2.51
N PHE A 26 8.48 2.10 -3.69
CA PHE A 26 7.38 1.16 -3.95
C PHE A 26 7.87 -0.22 -4.39
N TRP A 27 9.07 -0.24 -4.99
CA TRP A 27 9.82 -1.42 -5.42
C TRP A 27 9.03 -2.34 -6.36
N ALA A 28 8.47 -3.44 -5.83
CA ALA A 28 7.92 -4.52 -6.64
C ALA A 28 6.55 -4.22 -7.24
N ARG A 29 5.60 -3.72 -6.46
CA ARG A 29 4.23 -3.44 -6.91
C ARG A 29 3.64 -2.26 -6.18
N TRP A 30 2.71 -1.58 -6.85
CA TRP A 30 1.84 -0.57 -6.29
C TRP A 30 0.38 -0.97 -6.51
N LEU A 31 -0.44 -0.83 -5.46
CA LEU A 31 -1.89 -0.97 -5.49
C LEU A 31 -2.52 0.28 -4.88
N GLY A 32 -3.10 1.15 -5.73
CA GLY A 32 -3.68 2.42 -5.27
C GLY A 32 -5.07 2.24 -4.65
N LEU A 33 -5.37 3.04 -3.63
CA LEU A 33 -6.66 3.05 -2.92
C LEU A 33 -7.44 4.33 -3.24
N ASN A 34 -8.77 4.25 -3.29
CA ASN A 34 -9.67 5.40 -3.43
C ASN A 34 -9.83 6.21 -2.12
N THR A 35 -8.73 6.63 -1.52
CA THR A 35 -8.78 7.48 -0.33
C THR A 35 -9.37 8.86 -0.67
N PRO A 36 -10.26 9.43 0.17
CA PRO A 36 -10.86 10.75 -0.07
C PRO A 36 -9.84 11.90 -0.10
N SER A 37 -8.70 11.71 0.55
CA SER A 37 -7.60 12.67 0.58
C SER A 37 -6.28 11.93 0.34
N GLY A 38 -5.42 12.51 -0.50
CA GLY A 38 -4.07 12.02 -0.80
C GLY A 38 -3.98 10.74 -1.65
N ASN A 39 -2.75 10.38 -2.00
CA ASN A 39 -2.42 9.18 -2.76
C ASN A 39 -1.95 8.08 -1.80
N TYR A 40 -2.84 7.16 -1.46
CA TYR A 40 -2.53 6.04 -0.57
C TYR A 40 -2.59 4.71 -1.33
N GLY A 41 -1.80 3.76 -0.87
CA GLY A 41 -1.74 2.46 -1.51
C GLY A 41 -1.09 1.40 -0.63
N ILE A 42 -1.20 0.16 -1.11
CA ILE A 42 -0.44 -0.99 -0.62
C ILE A 42 0.71 -1.19 -1.60
N HIS A 43 1.94 -1.21 -1.09
CA HIS A 43 3.12 -1.35 -1.95
C HIS A 43 4.24 -2.14 -1.27
N GLY A 44 5.19 -2.60 -2.09
CA GLY A 44 6.43 -3.22 -1.62
C GLY A 44 7.35 -2.19 -0.96
N THR A 45 8.63 -2.51 -0.75
CA THR A 45 9.57 -1.51 -0.25
C THR A 45 11.01 -1.88 -0.57
N ASN A 46 11.86 -0.87 -0.76
CA ASN A 46 13.31 -1.00 -0.79
C ASN A 46 13.94 -0.98 0.62
N ASN A 47 13.13 -0.82 1.68
CA ASN A 47 13.58 -0.88 3.07
C ASN A 47 12.75 -1.92 3.86
N PRO A 48 13.08 -3.23 3.77
CA PRO A 48 12.34 -4.29 4.44
C PRO A 48 12.25 -4.11 5.97
N SER A 49 13.26 -3.50 6.58
CA SER A 49 13.30 -3.23 8.03
C SER A 49 12.23 -2.23 8.51
N SER A 50 11.55 -1.54 7.58
CA SER A 50 10.45 -0.61 7.87
C SER A 50 9.08 -1.30 7.98
N ILE A 51 8.97 -2.56 7.55
CA ILE A 51 7.73 -3.34 7.64
C ILE A 51 7.43 -3.63 9.12
N GLY A 52 6.15 -3.60 9.49
CA GLY A 52 5.71 -3.72 10.88
C GLY A 52 5.87 -2.46 11.74
N LYS A 53 6.41 -1.37 11.17
CA LYS A 53 6.61 -0.09 11.88
C LYS A 53 5.69 1.02 11.37
N SER A 54 5.44 2.01 12.23
CA SER A 54 4.66 3.23 11.92
C SER A 54 5.58 4.36 11.44
N VAL A 55 6.18 4.18 10.26
CA VAL A 55 7.24 5.07 9.72
C VAL A 55 6.97 5.59 8.31
N SER A 56 5.88 5.14 7.66
CA SER A 56 5.53 5.62 6.32
C SER A 56 4.84 6.98 6.36
N ASN A 57 4.61 7.57 5.19
CA ASN A 57 3.76 8.76 5.03
C ASN A 57 2.26 8.42 4.87
N GLY A 58 1.84 7.25 5.33
CA GLY A 58 0.44 6.82 5.32
C GLY A 58 0.17 5.57 4.48
N CYS A 59 1.02 5.26 3.50
CA CYS A 59 0.90 4.04 2.71
C CYS A 59 1.19 2.76 3.54
N ILE A 60 0.63 1.65 3.08
CA ILE A 60 0.84 0.33 3.69
C ILE A 60 2.01 -0.34 2.98
N ARG A 61 3.09 -0.60 3.72
CA ARG A 61 4.26 -1.33 3.23
C ARG A 61 4.16 -2.79 3.64
N ILE A 62 4.31 -3.68 2.67
CA ILE A 62 4.41 -5.14 2.88
C ILE A 62 5.64 -5.70 2.18
N PHE A 63 5.95 -6.98 2.40
CA PHE A 63 7.10 -7.61 1.74
C PHE A 63 6.89 -7.70 0.22
N ASN A 64 7.99 -7.64 -0.53
CA ASN A 64 7.95 -7.58 -1.98
C ASN A 64 7.32 -8.82 -2.62
N ASN A 65 7.61 -10.01 -2.09
CA ASN A 65 6.96 -11.25 -2.51
C ASN A 65 5.45 -11.23 -2.24
N GLN A 66 5.03 -10.75 -1.06
CA GLN A 66 3.62 -10.66 -0.68
C GLN A 66 2.84 -9.68 -1.54
N VAL A 67 3.41 -8.51 -1.88
CA VAL A 67 2.71 -7.56 -2.76
C VAL A 67 2.60 -8.06 -4.20
N ILE A 68 3.56 -8.86 -4.67
CA ILE A 68 3.48 -9.52 -5.98
C ILE A 68 2.33 -10.52 -5.98
N GLU A 69 2.29 -11.40 -4.98
CA GLU A 69 1.23 -12.39 -4.84
C GLU A 69 -0.15 -11.72 -4.71
N LEU A 70 -0.29 -10.75 -3.81
CA LEU A 70 -1.53 -10.01 -3.60
C LEU A 70 -2.00 -9.34 -4.90
N SER A 71 -1.09 -8.70 -5.64
CA SER A 71 -1.40 -8.03 -6.91
C SER A 71 -1.91 -9.02 -7.97
N ASN A 72 -1.48 -10.27 -7.94
CA ASN A 72 -1.95 -11.29 -8.89
C ASN A 72 -3.34 -11.85 -8.54
N ILE A 73 -3.75 -11.77 -7.27
CA ILE A 73 -5.01 -12.36 -6.78
C ILE A 73 -6.15 -11.33 -6.76
N VAL A 74 -5.88 -10.08 -6.40
CA VAL A 74 -6.92 -9.05 -6.29
C VAL A 74 -7.21 -8.42 -7.64
N SER A 75 -8.43 -7.90 -7.80
CA SER A 75 -8.87 -7.16 -8.99
C SER A 75 -9.03 -5.68 -8.69
N ILE A 76 -9.07 -4.84 -9.72
CA ILE A 76 -9.53 -3.45 -9.55
C ILE A 76 -10.98 -3.50 -9.04
N GLY A 77 -11.32 -2.68 -8.05
CA GLY A 77 -12.61 -2.67 -7.37
C GLY A 77 -12.68 -3.54 -6.11
N THR A 78 -11.68 -4.40 -5.84
CA THR A 78 -11.59 -5.20 -4.60
C THR A 78 -11.63 -4.30 -3.38
N SER A 79 -12.53 -4.60 -2.45
CA SER A 79 -12.70 -3.86 -1.19
C SER A 79 -11.52 -4.09 -0.25
N VAL A 80 -11.07 -3.02 0.40
CA VAL A 80 -9.98 -3.01 1.38
C VAL A 80 -10.50 -2.33 2.64
N LYS A 81 -10.57 -3.08 3.75
CA LYS A 81 -10.95 -2.53 5.06
C LYS A 81 -9.69 -2.26 5.88
N ILE A 82 -9.51 -1.02 6.33
CA ILE A 82 -8.42 -0.62 7.23
C ILE A 82 -9.04 -0.28 8.59
N THR A 83 -8.60 -0.98 9.64
CA THR A 83 -9.08 -0.85 11.03
C THR A 83 -7.97 -0.49 11.99
#